data_AF-A0A1M7LQ98-F1
#
_entry.id   AF-A0A1M7LQ98-F1
#
_cell.length_a   1.000
_cell.length_b   1.000
_cell.length_c   1.000
_cell.angle_alpha   90.00
_cell.angle_beta   90.00
_cell.angle_gamma   90.00
#
_symmetry.space_group_name_H-M   'P 1'
#
loop_
_entity.id
_entity.type
_entity.pdbx_description
1 polymer ?
#
loop_
_entity_poly.entity_id
_entity_poly.type
_entity_poly.pdbx_seq_one_letter_code
_entity_poly.pdbx_strand_id
1 'polypeptide(L)'
;MGMTRYIRLDLSQGEYMEDIDDFRFRCHELLVELDAANTKMMMMVVSKRVSGPDWDEEVKKHHEAYKAWNSFLHPVTVPPDDQH
;
A
#
# COMPACT_ATOMS: atom_id res chain seq x y z
N MET A 1 18.35 40.42 -25.52
CA MET A 1 17.96 39.27 -26.34
C MET A 1 18.78 38.07 -25.92
N GLY A 2 18.12 36.97 -25.56
CA GLY A 2 18.77 35.76 -25.05
C GLY A 2 17.85 34.89 -24.19
N MET A 3 16.54 34.88 -24.44
CA MET A 3 15.62 33.90 -23.85
C MET A 3 15.57 32.67 -24.75
N THR A 4 16.52 31.75 -24.68
CA THR A 4 16.30 30.40 -25.22
C THR A 4 17.34 29.41 -24.70
N ARG A 5 16.94 28.62 -23.69
CA ARG A 5 17.23 27.18 -23.49
C ARG A 5 17.14 26.84 -21.98
N TYR A 6 15.93 26.82 -21.44
CA TYR A 6 15.63 26.19 -20.15
C TYR A 6 14.31 25.42 -20.20
N ILE A 7 14.01 24.79 -21.33
CA ILE A 7 12.74 24.06 -21.50
C ILE A 7 12.98 22.78 -22.29
N ARG A 8 13.79 21.84 -21.76
CA ARG A 8 13.65 20.41 -22.11
C ARG A 8 14.47 19.42 -21.25
N LEU A 9 14.50 19.53 -19.92
CA LEU A 9 15.04 18.44 -19.09
C LEU A 9 14.30 18.20 -17.75
N ASP A 10 13.23 18.94 -17.42
CA ASP A 10 12.55 18.82 -16.12
C ASP A 10 11.29 17.93 -16.12
N LEU A 11 10.67 17.70 -17.28
CA LEU A 11 9.37 17.02 -17.36
C LEU A 11 9.41 15.52 -16.97
N SER A 12 10.59 14.87 -17.02
CA SER A 12 10.73 13.46 -16.62
C SER A 12 11.03 13.28 -15.13
N GLN A 13 11.54 14.32 -14.44
CA GLN A 13 11.80 14.25 -13.00
C GLN A 13 10.51 14.49 -12.19
N GLY A 14 9.62 15.36 -12.66
CA GLY A 14 8.31 15.60 -12.04
C GLY A 14 7.41 14.36 -12.01
N GLU A 15 7.24 13.69 -13.15
CA GLU A 15 6.41 12.47 -13.25
C GLU A 15 6.96 11.31 -12.42
N TYR A 16 8.29 11.15 -12.33
CA TYR A 16 8.94 10.15 -11.49
C TYR A 16 8.82 10.46 -9.99
N MET A 17 8.86 11.74 -9.62
CA MET A 17 8.69 12.17 -8.22
C MET A 17 7.22 12.04 -7.79
N GLU A 18 6.27 12.32 -8.69
CA GLU A 18 4.83 12.06 -8.50
C GLU A 18 4.57 10.55 -8.31
N ASP A 19 5.15 9.67 -9.14
CA ASP A 19 5.01 8.22 -8.99
C ASP A 19 5.61 7.69 -7.66
N ILE A 20 6.74 8.25 -7.23
CA ILE A 20 7.33 7.93 -5.92
C ILE A 20 6.46 8.44 -4.77
N ASP A 21 5.95 9.66 -4.85
CA ASP A 21 5.14 10.23 -3.77
C ASP A 21 3.77 9.53 -3.69
N ASP A 22 3.17 9.15 -4.81
CA ASP A 22 1.96 8.31 -4.85
C ASP A 22 2.25 6.91 -4.27
N PHE A 23 3.38 6.30 -4.62
CA PHE A 23 3.80 5.03 -4.03
C PHE A 23 4.00 5.12 -2.51
N ARG A 24 4.67 6.18 -2.03
CA ARG A 24 4.91 6.43 -0.61
C ARG A 24 3.62 6.71 0.15
N PHE A 25 2.73 7.51 -0.44
CA PHE A 25 1.42 7.80 0.11
C PHE A 25 0.61 6.52 0.25
N ARG A 26 0.56 5.71 -0.81
CA ARG A 26 -0.19 4.44 -0.79
C ARG A 26 0.41 3.42 0.17
N CYS A 27 1.73 3.34 0.27
CA CYS A 27 2.40 2.55 1.30
C CYS A 27 1.97 2.99 2.70
N HIS A 28 1.99 4.29 2.97
CA HIS A 28 1.63 4.84 4.26
C HIS A 28 0.18 4.50 4.63
N GLU A 29 -0.77 4.68 3.71
CA GLU A 29 -2.18 4.32 3.93
C GLU A 29 -2.35 2.84 4.31
N LEU A 30 -1.75 1.93 3.52
CA LEU A 30 -1.86 0.49 3.76
C LEU A 30 -1.20 0.06 5.08
N LEU A 31 -0.06 0.65 5.43
CA LEU A 31 0.63 0.39 6.69
C LEU A 31 -0.15 0.92 7.89
N VAL A 32 -0.79 2.09 7.78
CA VAL A 32 -1.67 2.64 8.83
C VAL A 32 -2.89 1.75 9.05
N GLU A 33 -3.51 1.26 7.97
CA GLU A 33 -4.65 0.33 8.07
C GLU A 33 -4.25 -0.99 8.75
N LEU A 34 -3.10 -1.56 8.36
CA LEU A 34 -2.58 -2.77 8.97
C LEU A 34 -2.25 -2.56 10.47
N ASP A 35 -1.60 -1.45 10.82
CA ASP A 35 -1.29 -1.12 12.22
C ASP A 35 -2.55 -0.92 13.06
N ALA A 36 -3.58 -0.28 12.52
CA ALA A 36 -4.87 -0.13 13.19
C ALA A 36 -5.52 -1.49 13.50
N ALA A 37 -5.53 -2.41 12.52
CA ALA A 37 -6.05 -3.77 12.70
C ALA A 37 -5.22 -4.57 13.73
N ASN A 38 -3.90 -4.47 13.66
CA ASN A 38 -2.98 -5.14 14.58
C ASN A 38 -3.12 -4.62 16.01
N THR A 39 -3.19 -3.30 16.19
CA THR A 39 -3.43 -2.65 17.49
C THR A 39 -4.77 -3.10 18.10
N LYS A 40 -5.82 -3.23 17.27
CA LYS A 40 -7.11 -3.74 17.74
C LYS A 40 -7.04 -5.19 18.21
N MET A 41 -6.35 -6.06 17.47
CA MET A 41 -6.10 -7.42 17.93
C MET A 41 -5.31 -7.45 19.25
N MET A 42 -4.27 -6.61 19.40
CA MET A 42 -3.53 -6.48 20.67
C MET A 42 -4.45 -6.10 21.84
N MET A 43 -5.37 -5.14 21.63
CA MET A 43 -6.36 -4.76 22.66
C MET A 43 -7.30 -5.92 23.03
N MET A 44 -7.74 -6.70 22.04
CA MET A 44 -8.57 -7.89 22.28
C MET A 44 -7.83 -8.97 23.07
N VAL A 45 -6.54 -9.19 22.77
CA VAL A 45 -5.68 -10.12 23.51
C VAL A 45 -5.55 -9.67 24.97
N VAL A 46 -5.24 -8.40 25.23
CA VAL A 46 -5.12 -7.85 26.60
C VAL A 46 -6.44 -7.96 27.37
N SER A 47 -7.57 -7.79 26.70
CA SER A 47 -8.90 -7.95 27.29
C SER A 47 -9.41 -9.40 27.35
N LYS A 48 -8.58 -10.39 27.00
CA LYS A 48 -8.89 -11.83 26.98
C LYS A 48 -10.04 -12.21 26.02
N ARG A 49 -10.32 -11.37 25.03
CA ARG A 49 -11.32 -11.61 23.97
C ARG A 49 -10.64 -12.22 22.75
N VAL A 50 -10.18 -13.46 22.87
CA VAL A 50 -9.37 -14.16 21.85
C VAL A 50 -10.09 -15.33 21.19
N SER A 51 -11.42 -15.30 21.20
CA SER A 51 -12.28 -16.32 20.58
C SER A 51 -13.68 -15.77 20.33
N GLY A 52 -14.42 -16.46 19.46
CA GLY A 52 -15.80 -16.13 19.11
C GLY A 52 -15.91 -15.13 17.95
N PRO A 53 -17.15 -14.76 17.57
CA PRO A 53 -17.42 -14.02 16.33
C PRO A 53 -16.67 -12.70 16.21
N ASP A 54 -16.59 -11.92 17.29
CA ASP A 54 -15.87 -10.65 17.31
C ASP A 54 -14.38 -10.84 17.01
N TRP A 55 -13.76 -11.90 17.56
CA TRP A 55 -12.35 -12.20 17.32
C TRP A 55 -12.13 -12.67 15.88
N ASP A 56 -13.00 -13.54 15.37
CA ASP A 56 -12.89 -14.06 14.01
C ASP A 56 -13.04 -12.94 12.97
N GLU A 57 -13.93 -11.97 13.22
CA GLU A 57 -14.10 -10.79 12.36
C GLU A 57 -12.84 -9.91 12.34
N GLU A 58 -12.22 -9.67 13.50
CA GLU A 58 -11.00 -8.85 13.56
C GLU A 58 -9.77 -9.56 12.99
N VAL A 59 -9.66 -10.88 13.18
CA VAL A 59 -8.64 -11.70 12.50
C VAL A 59 -8.79 -11.62 10.99
N LYS A 60 -10.03 -11.66 10.48
CA LYS A 60 -10.31 -11.51 9.06
C LYS A 60 -9.91 -10.11 8.54
N LYS A 61 -10.27 -9.04 9.26
CA LYS A 61 -9.87 -7.67 8.89
C LYS A 61 -8.36 -7.49 8.86
N HIS A 62 -7.66 -8.01 9.87
CA HIS A 62 -6.19 -7.98 9.88
C HIS A 62 -5.60 -8.76 8.70
N HIS A 63 -6.15 -9.93 8.38
CA HIS A 63 -5.72 -10.73 7.23
C HIS A 63 -5.93 -9.99 5.90
N GLU A 64 -7.08 -9.34 5.72
CA GLU A 64 -7.40 -8.56 4.52
C GLU A 64 -6.47 -7.35 4.36
N ALA A 65 -6.19 -6.61 5.44
CA ALA A 65 -5.24 -5.50 5.43
C ALA A 65 -3.82 -5.97 5.07
N TYR A 66 -3.37 -7.08 5.66
CA TYR A 66 -2.07 -7.68 5.31
C TYR A 66 -2.01 -8.11 3.84
N LYS A 67 -3.09 -8.72 3.33
CA LYS A 67 -3.18 -9.12 1.93
C LYS A 67 -3.12 -7.92 1.00
N ALA A 68 -3.83 -6.83 1.31
CA ALA A 68 -3.82 -5.60 0.52
C ALA A 68 -2.41 -5.00 0.47
N TRP A 69 -1.73 -4.91 1.61
CA TRP A 69 -0.32 -4.48 1.69
C TRP A 69 0.60 -5.36 0.82
N ASN A 70 0.51 -6.67 0.97
CA ASN A 70 1.37 -7.59 0.22
C ASN A 70 1.09 -7.58 -1.29
N SER A 71 -0.17 -7.46 -1.70
CA SER A 71 -0.55 -7.35 -3.12
C SER A 71 -0.09 -6.04 -3.75
N PHE A 72 -0.02 -4.95 -2.98
CA PHE A 72 0.51 -3.68 -3.46
C PHE A 72 2.02 -3.75 -3.71
N LEU A 73 2.79 -4.42 -2.83
CA LEU A 73 4.22 -4.61 -3.02
C LEU A 73 4.59 -5.61 -4.12
N HIS A 74 3.74 -6.62 -4.33
CA HIS A 74 3.95 -7.69 -5.30
C HIS A 74 2.80 -7.74 -6.31
N PRO A 75 2.67 -6.73 -7.18
CA PRO A 75 1.70 -6.79 -8.25
C PRO A 75 2.02 -8.01 -9.12
N VAL A 76 1.03 -8.85 -9.36
CA VAL A 76 1.19 -10.01 -10.25
C VAL A 76 1.61 -9.47 -11.62
N THR A 77 2.87 -9.68 -11.98
CA THR A 77 3.35 -9.44 -13.34
C THR A 77 2.72 -10.52 -14.20
N VAL A 78 1.54 -10.25 -14.78
CA VAL A 78 0.98 -11.10 -15.83
C VAL A 78 2.00 -11.05 -16.97
N PRO A 79 2.69 -12.16 -17.32
CA PRO A 79 3.55 -12.18 -18.49
C PRO A 79 2.67 -11.85 -19.71
N PRO A 80 3.12 -10.99 -20.64
CA PRO A 80 2.38 -10.79 -21.88
C PRO A 80 2.22 -12.14 -22.56
N ASP A 81 0.96 -12.52 -22.78
CA ASP A 81 0.54 -13.76 -23.42
C ASP A 81 1.35 -13.96 -24.72
N ASP A 82 2.04 -15.09 -24.82
CA ASP A 82 2.75 -15.52 -26.03
C ASP A 82 1.72 -15.74 -27.14
N GLN A 83 1.44 -14.68 -27.88
CA GLN A 83 0.58 -14.71 -29.06
C GLN A 83 1.37 -15.34 -30.22
N HIS A 84 1.35 -16.68 -30.32
CA HIS A 84 1.82 -17.40 -31.51
C HIS A 84 0.98 -18.64 -31.81
#